data_AF-A0A662KDW2-F1
#
_entry.id   AF-A0A662KDW2-F1
#
_cell.length_a   1.000
_cell.length_b   1.000
_cell.length_c   1.000
_cell.angle_alpha   90.00
_cell.angle_beta   90.00
_cell.angle_gamma   90.00
#
_symmetry.space_group_name_H-M   'P 1'
#
loop_
_entity.id
_entity.type
_entity.pdbx_description
1 polymer ?
#
loop_
_entity_poly.entity_id
_entity_poly.type
_entity_poly.pdbx_seq_one_letter_code
_entity_poly.pdbx_strand_id
1 'polypeptide(L)'
;MSGESPKDYLDEVELPLSLRKEIEKIAKEMKLKADQKAKLEKEVKKAYLSCRFEPGEAVGIIAAQSISEPATQMTMRTYHFAGSAGIKITYGLPRLIEIFDAKKQLETPSMTLFLQRKFNNMETARRIAESIIERKVGDLIKEVSINLSENSIEIEPRDLRQISKIARVIKENLKEVKVRSKKSSIVIIPKESATLKDIQKLKLKILQLQVSGIKGIENAVVRREGDEWIITTIGSNLKGIFQIKEIDKTRSYTNDVHETAKILGIEAARNLIIK
;
A
#
# COMPACT_ATOMS: atom_id res chain seq x y z
N MET A 1 12.52 -42.93 -38.26
CA MET A 1 12.32 -41.77 -37.37
C MET A 1 13.43 -41.84 -36.33
N SER A 2 14.58 -41.28 -36.68
CA SER A 2 15.75 -41.16 -35.81
C SER A 2 15.39 -40.29 -34.62
N GLY A 3 15.33 -40.90 -33.43
CA GLY A 3 15.15 -40.19 -32.18
C GLY A 3 16.35 -39.28 -31.97
N GLU A 4 16.11 -37.97 -32.01
CA GLU A 4 17.08 -36.98 -31.57
C GLU A 4 17.49 -37.31 -30.13
N SER A 5 18.80 -37.40 -29.93
CA SER A 5 19.35 -37.77 -28.64
C SER A 5 19.15 -36.61 -27.65
N PRO A 6 18.87 -36.84 -26.37
CA PRO A 6 18.78 -35.76 -25.37
C PRO A 6 20.05 -34.90 -25.23
N LYS A 7 21.16 -35.28 -25.88
CA LYS A 7 22.42 -34.54 -25.88
C LYS A 7 22.39 -33.28 -26.74
N ASP A 8 21.56 -33.24 -27.78
CA ASP A 8 21.57 -32.12 -28.74
C ASP A 8 20.99 -30.81 -28.14
N TYR A 9 20.22 -30.89 -27.05
CA TYR A 9 19.71 -29.72 -26.30
C TYR A 9 20.73 -29.04 -25.38
N LEU A 10 21.90 -29.66 -25.13
CA LEU A 10 22.89 -29.13 -24.19
C LEU A 10 23.80 -28.06 -24.82
N ASP A 11 23.97 -28.09 -26.14
CA ASP A 11 24.91 -27.21 -26.83
C ASP A 11 24.32 -25.83 -27.15
N GLU A 12 22.99 -25.71 -27.24
CA GLU A 12 22.27 -24.45 -27.55
C GLU A 12 22.02 -23.54 -26.34
N VAL A 13 22.40 -23.92 -25.12
CA VAL A 13 22.10 -23.10 -23.94
C VAL A 13 23.09 -21.94 -23.82
N GLU A 14 22.63 -20.76 -24.23
CA GLU A 14 23.33 -19.50 -24.00
C GLU A 14 23.26 -19.09 -22.52
N LEU A 15 24.41 -18.65 -21.97
CA LEU A 15 24.45 -18.08 -20.61
C LEU A 15 23.58 -16.81 -20.54
N PRO A 16 22.85 -16.60 -19.43
CA PRO A 16 22.12 -15.36 -19.18
C PRO A 16 23.01 -14.12 -19.34
N LEU A 17 22.43 -13.05 -19.89
CA LEU A 17 23.14 -11.78 -20.14
C LEU A 17 23.80 -11.20 -18.88
N SER A 18 23.21 -11.41 -17.70
CA SER A 18 23.79 -10.96 -16.42
C SER A 18 25.11 -11.66 -16.10
N LEU A 19 25.17 -12.99 -16.24
CA LEU A 19 26.37 -13.79 -16.01
C LEU A 19 27.46 -13.46 -17.02
N ARG A 20 27.10 -13.23 -18.30
CA ARG A 20 28.05 -12.77 -19.32
C ARG A 20 28.71 -11.44 -18.94
N LYS A 21 27.91 -10.47 -18.47
CA LYS A 21 28.42 -9.16 -18.01
C LYS A 21 29.32 -9.28 -16.79
N GLU A 22 29.00 -10.17 -15.86
CA GLU A 22 29.86 -10.44 -14.68
C GLU A 22 31.19 -11.07 -15.08
N ILE A 23 31.18 -12.05 -15.98
CA ILE A 23 32.40 -12.66 -16.53
C ILE A 23 33.26 -11.59 -17.22
N GLU A 24 32.66 -10.70 -18.01
CA GLU A 24 33.38 -9.61 -18.65
C GLU A 24 33.96 -8.60 -17.65
N LYS A 25 33.23 -8.30 -16.57
CA LYS A 25 33.69 -7.43 -15.50
C LYS A 25 34.91 -8.04 -14.79
N ILE A 26 34.80 -9.30 -14.38
CA ILE A 26 35.89 -10.03 -13.71
C ILE A 26 37.10 -10.17 -14.64
N ALA A 27 36.88 -10.44 -15.93
CA ALA A 27 37.94 -10.52 -16.93
C ALA A 27 38.71 -9.20 -17.10
N LYS A 28 38.01 -8.06 -17.02
CA LYS A 28 38.63 -6.72 -17.04
C LYS A 28 39.38 -6.40 -15.75
N GLU A 29 38.80 -6.74 -14.59
CA GLU A 29 39.41 -6.49 -13.28
C GLU A 29 40.69 -7.32 -13.07
N MET A 30 40.68 -8.60 -13.45
CA MET A 30 41.82 -9.50 -13.31
C MET A 30 42.79 -9.50 -14.50
N LYS A 31 42.52 -8.69 -15.55
CA LYS A 31 43.32 -8.63 -16.80
C LYS A 31 43.61 -10.03 -17.38
N LEU A 32 42.58 -10.87 -17.47
CA LEU A 32 42.72 -12.26 -17.93
C LEU A 32 43.10 -12.30 -19.42
N LYS A 33 44.04 -13.19 -19.78
CA LYS A 33 44.34 -13.50 -21.19
C LYS A 33 43.13 -14.17 -21.86
N ALA A 34 43.05 -14.08 -23.19
CA ALA A 34 41.93 -14.66 -23.97
C ALA A 34 41.68 -16.15 -23.64
N ASP A 35 42.74 -16.94 -23.46
CA ASP A 35 42.63 -18.36 -23.08
C ASP A 35 42.07 -18.58 -21.68
N GLN A 36 42.46 -17.74 -20.72
CA GLN A 36 41.97 -17.84 -19.35
C GLN A 36 40.50 -17.42 -19.25
N LYS A 37 40.09 -16.42 -20.05
CA LYS A 37 38.69 -16.02 -20.19
C LYS A 37 37.85 -17.16 -20.78
N ALA A 38 38.32 -17.80 -21.85
CA ALA A 38 37.63 -18.94 -22.46
C ALA A 38 37.51 -20.13 -21.49
N LYS A 39 38.55 -20.39 -20.68
CA LYS A 39 38.51 -21.43 -19.65
C LYS A 39 37.49 -21.11 -18.55
N LEU A 40 37.46 -19.87 -18.08
CA LEU A 40 36.48 -19.40 -17.09
C LEU A 40 35.05 -19.53 -17.61
N GLU A 41 34.78 -19.08 -18.84
CA GLU A 41 33.47 -19.22 -19.48
C GLU A 41 33.02 -20.68 -19.57
N LYS A 42 33.95 -21.59 -19.90
CA LYS A 42 33.68 -23.03 -19.97
C LYS A 42 33.36 -23.62 -18.59
N GLU A 43 34.10 -23.24 -17.55
CA GLU A 43 33.85 -23.68 -16.18
C GLU A 43 32.50 -23.14 -15.65
N VAL A 44 32.18 -21.87 -15.93
CA VAL A 44 30.88 -21.27 -15.55
C VAL A 44 29.74 -21.95 -16.31
N LYS A 45 29.89 -22.24 -17.61
CA LYS A 45 28.88 -22.97 -18.38
C LYS A 45 28.65 -24.37 -17.78
N LYS A 46 29.73 -25.06 -17.39
CA LYS A 46 29.63 -26.38 -16.73
C LYS A 46 28.90 -26.30 -15.39
N ALA A 47 29.26 -25.33 -14.54
CA ALA A 47 28.62 -25.12 -13.24
C ALA A 47 27.13 -24.76 -13.40
N TYR A 48 26.80 -23.89 -14.37
CA TYR A 48 25.42 -23.52 -14.67
C TYR A 48 24.57 -24.72 -15.09
N LEU A 49 25.11 -25.57 -15.97
CA LEU A 49 24.42 -26.79 -16.40
C LEU A 49 24.24 -27.80 -15.25
N SER A 50 25.19 -27.90 -14.31
CA SER A 50 25.06 -28.78 -13.14
C SER A 50 24.09 -28.27 -12.07
N CYS A 51 23.76 -26.97 -12.05
CA CYS A 51 22.84 -26.38 -11.07
C CYS A 51 21.37 -26.39 -11.55
N ARG A 52 21.06 -27.00 -12.70
CA ARG A 52 19.68 -27.10 -13.19
C ARG A 52 18.93 -28.17 -12.41
N PHE A 53 17.66 -27.90 -12.11
CA PHE A 53 16.76 -28.92 -11.58
C PHE A 53 16.58 -30.05 -12.58
N GLU A 54 16.49 -31.27 -12.06
CA GLU A 54 16.24 -32.44 -12.89
C GLU A 54 14.77 -32.45 -13.33
N PRO A 55 14.47 -32.72 -14.62
CA PRO A 55 13.09 -32.87 -15.07
C PRO A 55 12.36 -33.96 -14.27
N GLY A 56 11.20 -33.64 -13.70
CA GLY A 56 10.42 -34.56 -12.88
C GLY A 56 10.54 -34.34 -11.38
N GLU A 57 11.39 -33.41 -10.94
CA GLU A 57 11.51 -33.05 -9.53
C GLU A 57 10.25 -32.35 -9.00
N ALA A 58 9.84 -32.69 -7.77
CA ALA A 58 8.62 -32.19 -7.14
C ALA A 58 8.80 -30.79 -6.54
N VAL A 59 9.15 -29.81 -7.38
CA VAL A 59 9.47 -28.42 -6.98
C VAL A 59 8.38 -27.75 -6.15
N GLY A 60 7.11 -28.08 -6.39
CA GLY A 60 5.99 -27.54 -5.62
C GLY A 60 5.98 -27.98 -4.15
N ILE A 61 6.32 -29.25 -3.87
CA ILE A 61 6.37 -29.78 -2.49
C ILE A 61 7.55 -29.16 -1.75
N ILE A 62 8.72 -29.13 -2.40
CA ILE A 62 9.94 -28.55 -1.82
C ILE A 62 9.70 -27.07 -1.51
N ALA A 63 9.17 -26.29 -2.46
CA ALA A 63 8.88 -24.88 -2.23
C ALA A 63 7.87 -24.65 -1.09
N ALA A 64 6.81 -25.46 -1.02
CA ALA A 64 5.80 -25.37 0.04
C ALA A 64 6.37 -25.68 1.43
N GLN A 65 7.24 -26.69 1.54
CA GLN A 65 7.93 -27.02 2.78
C GLN A 65 8.91 -25.93 3.17
N SER A 66 9.75 -25.47 2.24
CA SER A 66 10.76 -24.43 2.51
C SER A 66 10.17 -23.10 2.95
N ILE A 67 8.98 -22.71 2.47
CA ILE A 67 8.32 -21.48 2.93
C ILE A 67 7.60 -21.66 4.28
N SER A 68 7.13 -22.88 4.57
CA SER A 68 6.31 -23.18 5.75
C SER A 68 7.12 -23.58 6.98
N GLU A 69 8.30 -24.19 6.82
CA GLU A 69 9.20 -24.53 7.92
C GLU A 69 9.58 -23.31 8.79
N PRO A 70 10.06 -22.17 8.23
CA PRO A 70 10.41 -21.00 9.04
C PRO A 70 9.18 -20.33 9.68
N ALA A 71 7.97 -20.55 9.16
CA ALA A 71 6.75 -19.95 9.71
C ALA A 71 6.55 -20.32 11.18
N THR A 72 6.91 -21.55 11.57
CA THR A 72 6.86 -22.02 12.96
C THR A 72 7.76 -21.19 13.89
N GLN A 73 8.92 -20.75 13.38
CA GLN A 73 9.90 -19.93 14.10
C GLN A 73 9.54 -18.43 14.10
N MET A 74 8.69 -17.97 13.19
CA MET A 74 8.33 -16.55 13.07
C MET A 74 7.33 -16.07 14.12
N THR A 75 6.62 -16.98 14.81
CA THR A 75 5.58 -16.66 15.81
C THR A 75 6.09 -15.73 16.93
N MET A 76 7.37 -15.80 17.27
CA MET A 76 8.00 -15.01 18.36
C MET A 76 8.61 -13.66 17.90
N ARG A 77 8.72 -13.38 16.59
CA ARG A 77 9.46 -12.21 16.07
C ARG A 77 8.61 -10.99 15.74
N THR A 78 7.29 -11.04 15.97
CA THR A 78 6.32 -10.08 15.40
C THR A 78 5.95 -8.89 16.29
N TYR A 79 6.29 -8.88 17.58
CA TYR A 79 5.75 -7.88 18.51
C TYR A 79 6.69 -6.72 18.88
N HIS A 80 7.98 -6.76 18.48
CA HIS A 80 8.98 -5.79 18.97
C HIS A 80 9.44 -4.72 17.97
N PHE A 81 8.89 -4.66 16.75
CA PHE A 81 9.21 -3.56 15.82
C PHE A 81 8.38 -2.29 16.10
N ALA A 82 8.39 -1.83 17.36
CA ALA A 82 7.83 -0.56 17.80
C ALA A 82 8.82 0.61 17.53
N GLY A 83 9.60 0.53 16.46
CA GLY A 83 10.89 1.21 16.36
C GLY A 83 11.09 2.04 15.12
N SER A 84 10.08 2.80 14.67
CA SER A 84 10.25 4.11 14.01
C SER A 84 8.89 4.62 13.52
N ALA A 85 8.50 5.79 14.01
CA ALA A 85 7.38 6.59 13.51
C ALA A 85 5.93 6.16 13.87
N GLY A 86 5.73 5.27 14.85
CA GLY A 86 4.44 5.08 15.53
C GLY A 86 3.33 4.38 14.73
N ILE A 87 3.64 3.86 13.54
CA ILE A 87 2.69 3.08 12.73
C ILE A 87 2.85 1.59 13.02
N LYS A 88 1.78 0.94 13.51
CA LYS A 88 1.71 -0.52 13.65
C LYS A 88 1.23 -1.12 12.32
N ILE A 89 2.16 -1.67 11.54
CA ILE A 89 1.84 -2.50 10.37
C ILE A 89 1.93 -3.97 10.81
N THR A 90 1.03 -4.81 10.33
CA THR A 90 1.08 -6.26 10.54
C THR A 90 2.28 -6.83 9.80
N TYR A 91 3.21 -7.42 10.55
CA TYR A 91 4.41 -8.09 10.03
C TYR A 91 4.44 -9.57 10.43
N GLY A 92 5.29 -10.34 9.76
CA GLY A 92 5.55 -11.75 10.05
C GLY A 92 4.41 -12.68 9.67
N LEU A 93 4.11 -13.66 10.53
CA LEU A 93 3.19 -14.75 10.21
C LEU A 93 1.76 -14.30 9.86
N PRO A 94 1.12 -13.38 10.61
CA PRO A 94 -0.22 -12.90 10.25
C PRO A 94 -0.26 -12.31 8.83
N ARG A 95 0.80 -11.57 8.45
CA ARG A 95 0.89 -10.99 7.11
C ARG A 95 1.09 -12.04 6.03
N LEU A 96 1.88 -13.08 6.30
CA LEU A 96 2.07 -14.20 5.39
C LEU A 96 0.72 -14.90 5.13
N ILE A 97 -0.06 -15.17 6.18
CA ILE A 97 -1.40 -15.74 6.06
C ILE A 97 -2.32 -14.85 5.22
N GLU A 98 -2.33 -13.53 5.44
CA GLU A 98 -3.14 -12.59 4.63
C GLU A 98 -2.84 -12.67 3.12
N ILE A 99 -1.57 -12.82 2.77
CA ILE A 99 -1.12 -12.93 1.37
C ILE A 99 -1.53 -14.28 0.79
N PHE A 100 -1.28 -15.38 1.52
CA PHE A 100 -1.62 -16.74 1.08
C PHE A 100 -3.12 -16.95 0.90
N ASP A 101 -3.94 -16.45 1.83
CA ASP A 101 -5.41 -16.55 1.76
C ASP A 101 -6.03 -15.54 0.79
N ALA A 102 -5.21 -14.71 0.14
CA ALA A 102 -5.65 -13.63 -0.75
C ALA A 102 -6.76 -12.78 -0.10
N LYS A 103 -6.58 -12.40 1.17
CA LYS A 103 -7.60 -11.69 1.96
C LYS A 103 -7.97 -10.36 1.28
N LYS A 104 -9.27 -10.17 1.00
CA LYS A 104 -9.78 -8.95 0.33
C LYS A 104 -9.63 -7.68 1.17
N GLN A 105 -9.67 -7.81 2.48
CA GLN A 105 -9.54 -6.70 3.42
C GLN A 105 -8.38 -7.00 4.36
N LEU A 106 -7.32 -6.20 4.24
CA LEU A 106 -6.16 -6.27 5.12
C LEU A 106 -6.51 -5.67 6.48
N GLU A 107 -5.88 -6.16 7.55
CA GLU A 107 -6.02 -5.56 8.88
C GLU A 107 -5.31 -4.22 8.97
N THR A 108 -4.14 -4.11 8.35
CA THR A 108 -3.38 -2.86 8.29
C THR A 108 -2.91 -2.57 6.86
N PRO A 109 -3.81 -2.07 5.98
CA PRO A 109 -3.40 -1.57 4.68
C PRO A 109 -2.44 -0.38 4.87
N SER A 110 -1.41 -0.30 4.03
CA SER A 110 -0.41 0.74 4.10
C SER A 110 0.15 1.05 2.72
N MET A 111 0.56 2.30 2.52
CA MET A 111 1.22 2.72 1.29
C MET A 111 2.56 3.37 1.58
N THR A 112 3.49 3.16 0.66
CA THR A 112 4.78 3.87 0.63
C THR A 112 4.78 4.79 -0.58
N LEU A 113 4.75 6.09 -0.31
CA LEU A 113 4.62 7.13 -1.31
C LEU A 113 5.94 7.87 -1.47
N PHE A 114 6.44 7.88 -2.70
CA PHE A 114 7.62 8.63 -3.08
C PHE A 114 7.19 9.97 -3.69
N LEU A 115 7.96 11.01 -3.39
CA LEU A 115 7.78 12.31 -4.01
C LEU A 115 8.61 12.40 -5.29
N GLN A 116 8.14 13.22 -6.24
CA GLN A 116 8.95 13.55 -7.40
C GLN A 116 10.17 14.36 -6.96
N ARG A 117 11.30 14.18 -7.68
CA ARG A 117 12.57 14.88 -7.38
C ARG A 117 12.43 16.40 -7.25
N LYS A 118 11.54 17.02 -8.03
CA LYS A 118 11.27 18.47 -8.00
C LYS A 118 10.59 18.95 -6.70
N PHE A 119 9.87 18.07 -6.01
CA PHE A 119 9.07 18.38 -4.84
C PHE A 119 9.55 17.64 -3.58
N ASN A 120 10.79 17.11 -3.60
CA ASN A 120 11.39 16.36 -2.51
C ASN A 120 11.89 17.28 -1.38
N ASN A 121 10.98 18.04 -0.77
CA ASN A 121 11.24 18.94 0.35
C ASN A 121 10.44 18.49 1.58
N MET A 122 10.95 18.80 2.78
CA MET A 122 10.26 18.45 4.03
C MET A 122 8.89 19.13 4.16
N GLU A 123 8.80 20.40 3.76
CA GLU A 123 7.56 21.18 3.84
C GLU A 123 6.48 20.67 2.90
N THR A 124 6.85 20.32 1.67
CA THR A 124 5.92 19.73 0.69
C THR A 124 5.47 18.35 1.14
N ALA A 125 6.38 17.52 1.65
CA ALA A 125 6.05 16.21 2.19
C ALA A 125 5.04 16.30 3.34
N ARG A 126 5.25 17.22 4.30
CA ARG A 126 4.32 17.47 5.41
C ARG A 126 2.96 17.95 4.93
N ARG A 127 2.94 18.92 4.00
CA ARG A 127 1.70 19.43 3.43
C ARG A 127 0.90 18.33 2.73
N ILE A 128 1.57 17.47 1.96
CA ILE A 128 0.95 16.35 1.28
C ILE A 128 0.40 15.37 2.32
N ALA A 129 1.20 14.98 3.31
CA ALA A 129 0.79 14.09 4.39
C ALA A 129 -0.47 14.62 5.13
N GLU A 130 -0.54 15.91 5.44
CA GLU A 130 -1.73 16.51 6.05
C GLU A 130 -2.94 16.54 5.11
N SER A 131 -2.70 16.72 3.81
CA SER A 131 -3.76 16.82 2.80
C SER A 131 -4.39 15.47 2.44
N ILE A 132 -3.65 14.36 2.58
CA ILE A 132 -4.12 13.03 2.20
C ILE A 132 -4.93 12.34 3.30
N ILE A 133 -4.71 12.70 4.58
CA ILE A 133 -5.42 12.14 5.72
C ILE A 133 -6.92 12.38 5.58
N GLU A 134 -7.70 11.29 5.59
CA GLU A 134 -9.15 11.34 5.64
C GLU A 134 -9.58 11.97 6.97
N ARG A 135 -10.36 13.05 6.88
CA ARG A 135 -11.04 13.61 8.05
C ARG A 135 -12.53 13.43 7.88
N LYS A 136 -13.13 12.64 8.77
CA LYS A 136 -14.58 12.48 8.82
C LYS A 136 -15.17 13.55 9.72
N VAL A 137 -16.46 13.80 9.54
CA VAL A 137 -17.21 14.71 10.41
C VAL A 137 -17.08 14.26 11.87
N GLY A 138 -17.14 12.95 12.15
CA GLY A 138 -16.96 12.41 13.51
C GLY A 138 -15.65 12.80 14.20
N ASP A 139 -14.53 12.86 13.47
CA ASP A 139 -13.21 13.18 14.04
C ASP A 139 -13.09 14.66 14.43
N LEU A 140 -13.91 15.51 13.81
CA LEU A 140 -13.90 16.95 13.97
C LEU A 140 -14.91 17.44 15.01
N ILE A 141 -15.68 16.54 15.62
CA ILE A 141 -16.76 16.87 16.55
C ILE A 141 -16.31 16.76 18.01
N LYS A 142 -16.81 17.70 18.81
CA LYS A 142 -16.76 17.67 20.27
C LYS A 142 -17.99 16.97 20.84
N GLU A 143 -19.18 17.39 20.43
CA GLU A 143 -20.44 16.85 20.93
C GLU A 143 -21.52 16.77 19.83
N VAL A 144 -22.38 15.75 19.91
CA VAL A 144 -23.57 15.61 19.06
C VAL A 144 -24.79 15.41 19.94
N SER A 145 -25.66 16.41 19.97
CA SER A 145 -26.95 16.36 20.64
C SER A 145 -28.09 16.13 19.64
N ILE A 146 -29.14 15.46 20.09
CA ILE A 146 -30.37 15.25 19.32
C ILE A 146 -31.48 15.97 20.07
N ASN A 147 -32.07 16.98 19.45
CA ASN A 147 -33.24 17.67 19.98
C ASN A 147 -34.49 16.97 19.43
N LEU A 148 -35.16 16.22 20.31
CA LEU A 148 -36.38 15.45 19.98
C LEU A 148 -37.57 16.35 19.64
N SER A 149 -37.65 17.53 20.26
CA SER A 149 -38.78 18.46 20.02
C SER A 149 -38.75 19.09 18.63
N GLU A 150 -37.56 19.39 18.10
CA GLU A 150 -37.38 20.00 16.78
C GLU A 150 -36.96 18.97 15.71
N ASN A 151 -36.87 17.68 16.07
CA ASN A 151 -36.28 16.62 15.25
C ASN A 151 -34.94 17.02 14.60
N SER A 152 -34.11 17.76 15.34
CA SER A 152 -32.87 18.32 14.82
C SER A 152 -31.65 17.67 15.45
N ILE A 153 -30.60 17.51 14.66
CA ILE A 153 -29.28 17.10 15.13
C ILE A 153 -28.43 18.35 15.27
N GLU A 154 -27.88 18.59 16.45
CA GLU A 154 -26.96 19.69 16.69
C GLU A 154 -25.55 19.13 16.89
N ILE A 155 -24.61 19.71 16.14
CA ILE A 155 -23.22 19.27 16.07
C ILE A 155 -22.33 20.42 16.48
N GLU A 156 -21.52 20.20 17.50
CA GLU A 156 -20.49 21.13 17.94
C GLU A 156 -19.11 20.66 17.47
N PRO A 157 -18.47 21.33 16.50
CA PRO A 157 -17.12 20.99 16.09
C PRO A 157 -16.07 21.44 17.13
N ARG A 158 -14.94 20.74 17.19
CA ARG A 158 -13.80 21.09 18.05
C ARG A 158 -13.14 22.41 17.61
N ASP A 159 -13.09 22.65 16.31
CA ASP A 159 -12.53 23.87 15.72
C ASP A 159 -13.62 24.65 14.97
N LEU A 160 -13.90 25.86 15.45
CA LEU A 160 -14.91 26.77 14.91
C LEU A 160 -14.62 27.15 13.45
N ARG A 161 -13.35 27.13 13.01
CA ARG A 161 -12.96 27.46 11.63
C ARG A 161 -13.46 26.44 10.62
N GLN A 162 -13.78 25.23 11.06
CA GLN A 162 -14.22 24.14 10.18
C GLN A 162 -15.74 24.08 10.01
N ILE A 163 -16.51 24.91 10.73
CA ILE A 163 -17.98 24.97 10.66
C ILE A 163 -18.47 25.15 9.22
N SER A 164 -17.87 26.08 8.47
CA SER A 164 -18.26 26.39 7.10
C SER A 164 -18.01 25.23 6.13
N LYS A 165 -16.87 24.54 6.28
CA LYS A 165 -16.52 23.36 5.48
C LYS A 165 -17.46 22.19 5.78
N ILE A 166 -17.70 21.90 7.06
CA ILE A 166 -18.59 20.80 7.49
C ILE A 166 -20.02 21.08 7.00
N ALA A 167 -20.54 22.29 7.18
CA ALA A 167 -21.88 22.64 6.73
C ALA A 167 -22.05 22.51 5.21
N ARG A 168 -21.04 22.89 4.42
CA ARG A 168 -21.03 22.73 2.97
C ARG A 168 -21.06 21.26 2.56
N VAL A 169 -20.20 20.43 3.15
CA VAL A 169 -20.10 19.00 2.87
C VAL A 169 -21.42 18.29 3.18
N ILE A 170 -22.06 18.62 4.31
CA ILE A 170 -23.35 18.05 4.70
C ILE A 170 -24.43 18.46 3.68
N LYS A 171 -24.46 19.73 3.26
CA LYS A 171 -25.43 20.22 2.28
C LYS A 171 -25.27 19.60 0.89
N GLU A 172 -24.03 19.36 0.44
CA GLU A 172 -23.74 18.74 -0.85
C GLU A 172 -24.09 17.24 -0.86
N ASN A 173 -23.82 16.52 0.23
CA ASN A 173 -24.07 15.07 0.33
C ASN A 173 -25.52 14.72 0.73
N LEU A 174 -26.21 15.59 1.48
CA LEU A 174 -27.56 15.34 2.01
C LEU A 174 -28.54 16.43 1.55
N LYS A 175 -29.15 16.24 0.38
CA LYS A 175 -30.16 17.17 -0.20
C LYS A 175 -31.48 17.21 0.59
N GLU A 176 -31.75 16.18 1.37
CA GLU A 176 -32.97 15.97 2.16
C GLU A 176 -32.98 16.77 3.47
N VAL A 177 -31.93 17.55 3.76
CA VAL A 177 -31.70 18.14 5.06
C VAL A 177 -31.47 19.64 4.96
N LYS A 178 -32.06 20.42 5.87
CA LYS A 178 -31.80 21.85 6.04
C LYS A 178 -30.69 22.02 7.07
N VAL A 179 -29.59 22.65 6.66
CA VAL A 179 -28.45 22.95 7.53
C VAL A 179 -28.48 24.43 7.92
N ARG A 180 -28.48 24.72 9.21
CA ARG A 180 -28.36 26.07 9.79
C ARG A 180 -27.07 26.15 10.60
N SER A 181 -26.17 27.06 10.22
CA SER A 181 -24.95 27.32 10.96
C SER A 181 -25.20 28.41 12.00
N LYS A 182 -25.04 28.09 13.28
CA LYS A 182 -24.92 29.07 14.38
C LYS A 182 -23.43 29.41 14.58
N LYS A 183 -23.12 30.35 15.49
CA LYS A 183 -21.74 30.76 15.79
C LYS A 183 -20.87 29.62 16.37
N SER A 184 -21.46 28.69 17.11
CA SER A 184 -20.77 27.60 17.80
C SER A 184 -21.19 26.20 17.38
N SER A 185 -22.36 26.06 16.74
CA SER A 185 -22.94 24.76 16.42
C SER A 185 -23.57 24.74 15.02
N ILE A 186 -23.69 23.55 14.44
CA ILE A 186 -24.39 23.30 13.19
C ILE A 186 -25.67 22.55 13.55
N VAL A 187 -26.81 23.13 13.21
CA VAL A 187 -28.13 22.52 13.40
C VAL A 187 -28.60 21.94 12.08
N ILE A 188 -29.03 20.69 12.13
CA ILE A 188 -29.35 19.87 10.97
C ILE A 188 -30.79 19.39 11.15
N ILE A 189 -31.69 19.83 10.26
CA ILE A 189 -33.12 19.58 10.36
C ILE A 189 -33.56 18.78 9.12
N PRO A 190 -34.07 17.54 9.27
CA PRO A 190 -34.67 16.77 8.17
C PRO A 190 -35.85 17.53 7.55
N LYS A 191 -36.02 17.47 6.22
CA LYS A 191 -37.14 18.12 5.54
C LYS A 191 -38.48 17.39 5.72
N GLU A 192 -38.42 16.08 5.96
CA GLU A 192 -39.59 15.23 6.22
C GLU A 192 -39.68 14.88 7.71
N SER A 193 -40.88 14.56 8.20
CA SER A 193 -41.09 14.08 9.56
C SER A 193 -40.40 12.71 9.73
N ALA A 194 -39.19 12.73 10.28
CA ALA A 194 -38.38 11.53 10.51
C ALA A 194 -38.72 10.88 11.86
N THR A 195 -38.74 9.55 11.91
CA THR A 195 -38.86 8.84 13.20
C THR A 195 -37.54 8.90 13.98
N LEU A 196 -37.57 8.60 15.28
CA LEU A 196 -36.36 8.54 16.13
C LEU A 196 -35.27 7.65 15.54
N LYS A 197 -35.66 6.52 14.93
CA LYS A 197 -34.73 5.58 14.28
C LYS A 197 -34.07 6.19 13.05
N ASP A 198 -34.81 7.00 12.30
CA ASP A 198 -34.29 7.65 11.10
C ASP A 198 -33.34 8.78 11.45
N ILE A 199 -33.61 9.52 12.54
CA ILE A 199 -32.70 10.54 13.07
C ILE A 199 -31.39 9.89 13.57
N GLN A 200 -31.46 8.74 14.23
CA GLN A 200 -30.26 7.99 14.63
C GLN A 200 -29.45 7.50 13.42
N LYS A 201 -30.12 6.95 12.39
CA LYS A 201 -29.46 6.56 11.13
C LYS A 201 -28.83 7.77 10.44
N LEU A 202 -29.51 8.91 10.45
CA LEU A 202 -29.01 10.15 9.87
C LEU A 202 -27.79 10.66 10.63
N LYS A 203 -27.80 10.62 11.97
CA LYS A 203 -26.64 10.92 12.81
C LYS A 203 -25.44 10.05 12.42
N LEU A 204 -25.62 8.73 12.31
CA LEU A 204 -24.55 7.82 11.92
C LEU A 204 -24.02 8.13 10.52
N LYS A 205 -24.91 8.42 9.56
CA LYS A 205 -24.51 8.83 8.21
C LYS A 205 -23.68 10.12 8.24
N ILE A 206 -24.13 11.14 8.98
CA ILE A 206 -23.44 12.43 9.07
C ILE A 206 -22.05 12.24 9.66
N LEU A 207 -21.90 11.45 10.73
CA LEU A 207 -20.61 11.19 11.36
C LEU A 207 -19.60 10.52 10.42
N GLN A 208 -20.06 9.70 9.48
CA GLN A 208 -19.23 9.01 8.50
C GLN A 208 -18.91 9.86 7.25
N LEU A 209 -19.53 11.03 7.07
CA LEU A 209 -19.26 11.87 5.91
C LEU A 209 -17.82 12.37 5.93
N GLN A 210 -17.18 12.33 4.77
CA GLN A 210 -15.82 12.79 4.56
C GLN A 210 -15.80 14.30 4.34
N VAL A 211 -15.00 15.04 5.11
CA VAL A 211 -14.86 16.50 5.02
C VAL A 211 -13.67 16.91 4.16
N SER A 212 -12.54 16.20 4.30
CA SER A 212 -11.32 16.43 3.51
C SER A 212 -10.48 15.15 3.43
N GLY A 213 -9.48 15.15 2.55
CA GLY A 213 -8.54 14.04 2.41
C GLY A 213 -8.90 13.05 1.31
N ILE A 214 -8.26 11.89 1.34
CA ILE A 214 -8.55 10.77 0.44
C ILE A 214 -9.18 9.66 1.27
N LYS A 215 -10.31 9.13 0.79
CA LYS A 215 -11.06 8.07 1.48
C LYS A 215 -10.18 6.85 1.75
N GLY A 216 -10.23 6.32 2.96
CA GLY A 216 -9.52 5.10 3.35
C GLY A 216 -8.08 5.34 3.80
N ILE A 217 -7.63 6.58 3.95
CA ILE A 217 -6.32 6.93 4.52
C ILE A 217 -6.53 7.49 5.92
N GLU A 218 -6.23 6.70 6.95
CA GLU A 218 -6.45 7.06 8.35
C GLU A 218 -5.35 7.96 8.90
N ASN A 219 -4.10 7.71 8.50
CA ASN A 219 -2.96 8.48 8.97
C ASN A 219 -1.84 8.50 7.94
N ALA A 220 -0.97 9.50 8.01
CA ALA A 220 0.18 9.65 7.15
C ALA A 220 1.37 10.19 7.93
N VAL A 221 2.52 9.52 7.81
CA VAL A 221 3.75 9.89 8.50
C VAL A 221 4.86 10.10 7.49
N VAL A 222 5.57 11.21 7.64
CA VAL A 222 6.71 11.57 6.81
C VAL A 222 7.97 11.02 7.45
N ARG A 223 8.75 10.25 6.69
CA ARG A 223 10.07 9.75 7.08
C ARG A 223 11.13 10.18 6.07
N ARG A 224 12.37 10.31 6.52
CA ARG A 224 13.52 10.53 5.65
C ARG A 224 14.26 9.21 5.51
N GLU A 225 14.47 8.77 4.27
CA GLU A 225 15.20 7.55 3.95
C GLU A 225 16.34 7.93 2.99
N GLY A 226 17.56 7.99 3.51
CA GLY A 226 18.70 8.61 2.82
C GLY A 226 18.45 10.10 2.54
N ASP A 227 18.45 10.46 1.25
CA ASP A 227 18.23 11.84 0.78
C ASP A 227 16.81 12.10 0.27
N GLU A 228 15.90 11.13 0.39
CA GLU A 228 14.51 11.27 -0.04
C GLU A 228 13.53 11.31 1.14
N TRP A 229 12.51 12.16 0.99
CA TRP A 229 11.35 12.20 1.89
C TRP A 229 10.27 11.26 1.36
N ILE A 230 9.88 10.31 2.21
CA ILE A 230 8.90 9.28 1.90
C ILE A 230 7.72 9.45 2.84
N ILE A 231 6.52 9.30 2.32
CA ILE A 231 5.30 9.34 3.11
C ILE A 231 4.79 7.90 3.26
N THR A 232 4.68 7.43 4.50
CA THR A 232 4.07 6.14 4.82
C THR A 232 2.66 6.37 5.33
N THR A 233 1.66 5.71 4.75
CA THR A 233 0.26 5.85 5.17
C THR A 233 -0.23 4.62 5.93
N ILE A 234 -1.19 4.85 6.83
CA ILE A 234 -2.12 3.84 7.34
C ILE A 234 -3.39 3.99 6.52
N GLY A 235 -3.83 2.91 5.90
CA GLY A 235 -4.85 2.96 4.87
C GLY A 235 -4.26 2.93 3.46
N SER A 236 -5.10 2.50 2.51
CA SER A 236 -4.73 2.40 1.11
C SER A 236 -5.82 2.97 0.20
N ASN A 237 -5.41 3.85 -0.71
CA ASN A 237 -6.22 4.33 -1.81
C ASN A 237 -5.30 4.84 -2.93
N LEU A 238 -4.74 3.90 -3.67
CA LEU A 238 -3.79 4.16 -4.76
C LEU A 238 -4.41 5.02 -5.86
N LYS A 239 -5.71 4.85 -6.14
CA LYS A 239 -6.43 5.63 -7.17
C LYS A 239 -6.48 7.12 -6.82
N GLY A 240 -6.79 7.47 -5.57
CA GLY A 240 -6.83 8.86 -5.12
C GLY A 240 -5.44 9.48 -5.07
N ILE A 241 -4.46 8.72 -4.57
CA ILE A 241 -3.07 9.16 -4.45
C ILE A 241 -2.44 9.46 -5.81
N PHE A 242 -2.71 8.64 -6.83
CA PHE A 242 -2.16 8.85 -8.17
C PHE A 242 -2.74 10.08 -8.90
N GLN A 243 -3.74 10.76 -8.36
CA GLN A 243 -4.23 12.03 -8.90
C GLN A 243 -3.39 13.23 -8.43
N ILE A 244 -2.62 13.07 -7.35
CA ILE A 244 -1.74 14.11 -6.82
C ILE A 244 -0.51 14.22 -7.73
N LYS A 245 -0.18 15.45 -8.17
CA LYS A 245 0.86 15.68 -9.17
C LYS A 245 2.27 15.56 -8.60
N GLU A 246 2.42 15.81 -7.31
CA GLU A 246 3.68 15.83 -6.59
C GLU A 246 4.20 14.43 -6.25
N ILE A 247 3.34 13.41 -6.34
CA ILE A 247 3.65 12.01 -6.04
C ILE A 247 4.27 11.35 -7.28
N ASP A 248 5.31 10.54 -7.04
CA ASP A 248 5.94 9.71 -8.04
C ASP A 248 5.18 8.39 -8.19
N LYS A 249 4.38 8.30 -9.25
CA LYS A 249 3.53 7.14 -9.56
C LYS A 249 4.32 5.90 -9.99
N THR A 250 5.58 6.06 -10.39
CA THR A 250 6.41 4.94 -10.86
C THR A 250 7.06 4.16 -9.73
N ARG A 251 7.28 4.82 -8.58
CA ARG A 251 7.93 4.23 -7.41
C ARG A 251 6.97 3.96 -6.25
N SER A 252 5.86 4.70 -6.16
CA SER A 252 4.90 4.55 -5.08
C SER A 252 4.11 3.25 -5.19
N TYR A 253 3.93 2.55 -4.06
CA TYR A 253 3.24 1.27 -4.01
C TYR A 253 2.43 1.11 -2.71
N THR A 254 1.50 0.16 -2.73
CA THR A 254 0.70 -0.25 -1.57
C THR A 254 1.02 -1.70 -1.20
N ASN A 255 0.76 -2.10 0.04
CA ASN A 255 0.75 -3.50 0.43
C ASN A 255 -0.57 -4.22 0.05
N ASP A 256 -1.58 -3.52 -0.45
CA ASP A 256 -2.84 -4.13 -0.91
C ASP A 256 -2.69 -4.71 -2.32
N VAL A 257 -2.68 -6.05 -2.38
CA VAL A 257 -2.54 -6.83 -3.62
C VAL A 257 -3.75 -6.68 -4.53
N HIS A 258 -4.96 -6.65 -3.96
CA HIS A 258 -6.20 -6.54 -4.75
C HIS A 258 -6.34 -5.15 -5.37
N GLU A 259 -6.01 -4.11 -4.60
CA GLU A 259 -6.00 -2.75 -5.12
C GLU A 259 -4.95 -2.59 -6.23
N THR A 260 -3.75 -3.14 -6.03
CA THR A 260 -2.68 -3.14 -7.04
C THR A 260 -3.12 -3.85 -8.32
N ALA A 261 -3.72 -5.04 -8.20
CA ALA A 261 -4.22 -5.79 -9.35
C ALA A 261 -5.26 -5.00 -10.15
N LYS A 262 -6.15 -4.30 -9.45
CA LYS A 262 -7.23 -3.50 -10.07
C LYS A 262 -6.73 -2.25 -10.79
N ILE A 263 -5.66 -1.62 -10.29
CA ILE A 263 -5.20 -0.31 -10.79
C ILE A 263 -4.00 -0.46 -11.73
N LEU A 264 -3.02 -1.28 -11.36
CA LEU A 264 -1.76 -1.46 -12.08
C LEU A 264 -1.71 -2.77 -12.92
N GLY A 265 -2.63 -3.71 -12.66
CA GLY A 265 -2.73 -4.96 -13.40
C GLY A 265 -2.10 -6.16 -12.69
N ILE A 266 -2.26 -7.34 -13.29
CA ILE A 266 -1.93 -8.63 -12.68
C ILE A 266 -0.42 -8.79 -12.47
N GLU A 267 0.41 -8.38 -13.43
CA GLU A 267 1.88 -8.47 -13.29
C GLU A 267 2.43 -7.57 -12.19
N ALA A 268 1.82 -6.40 -11.99
CA ALA A 268 2.19 -5.52 -10.88
C ALA A 268 1.83 -6.17 -9.53
N ALA A 269 0.66 -6.80 -9.44
CA ALA A 269 0.25 -7.55 -8.25
C ALA A 269 1.16 -8.76 -7.99
N ARG A 270 1.56 -9.49 -9.04
CA ARG A 270 2.52 -10.59 -8.94
C ARG A 270 3.85 -10.13 -8.36
N ASN A 271 4.40 -9.03 -8.88
CA ASN A 271 5.64 -8.46 -8.37
C ASN A 271 5.51 -7.95 -6.94
N LEU A 272 4.32 -7.46 -6.53
CA LEU A 272 4.05 -7.06 -5.16
C LEU A 272 4.01 -8.25 -4.19
N ILE A 273 3.49 -9.41 -4.61
CA ILE A 273 3.47 -10.64 -3.77
C ILE A 273 4.90 -11.16 -3.54
N ILE A 274 5.78 -11.02 -4.53
CA ILE A 274 7.17 -11.51 -4.47
C ILE A 274 8.07 -10.58 -3.64
N LYS A 275 7.74 -9.29 -3.57
CA LYS A 275 8.54 -8.25 -2.90
C LYS A 275 8.40 -8.29 -1.38
#